data_AF-A0A5C7AAS6-F1
#
_entry.id   AF-A0A5C7AAS6-F1
#
_cell.length_a   1.000
_cell.length_b   1.000
_cell.length_c   1.000
_cell.angle_alpha   90.00
_cell.angle_beta   90.00
_cell.angle_gamma   90.00
#
_symmetry.space_group_name_H-M   'P 1'
#
loop_
_entity.id
_entity.type
_entity.pdbx_description
1 polymer ?
#
loop_
_entity_poly.entity_id
_entity_poly.type
_entity_poly.pdbx_seq_one_letter_code
_entity_poly.pdbx_strand_id
1 'polypeptide(L)'
;MPRLGTRKLYHLLADQFDHLGVKLGRDGLFDYLREQKMLIRPLKSYTKTTHSKHWLKKHPNLLRDLVPSRMEEVFVSDITYVR
;
A
#
# COMPACT_ATOMS: atom_id res chain seq x y z
N MET A 1 -21.87 7.80 3.88
CA MET A 1 -21.04 7.12 2.85
C MET A 1 -19.61 7.00 3.35
N PRO A 2 -19.14 5.83 3.82
CA PRO A 2 -17.74 5.66 4.16
C PRO A 2 -16.88 5.57 2.87
N ARG A 3 -15.65 6.09 2.92
CA ARG A 3 -14.63 6.08 1.83
C ARG A 3 -14.84 7.06 0.67
N LEU A 4 -15.43 8.23 0.92
CA LEU A 4 -15.52 9.29 -0.08
C LEU A 4 -14.16 9.99 -0.23
N GLY A 5 -13.52 9.88 -1.40
CA GLY A 5 -12.26 10.57 -1.67
C GLY A 5 -12.45 12.08 -1.86
N THR A 6 -11.44 12.87 -1.50
CA THR A 6 -11.46 14.35 -1.58
C THR A 6 -11.87 14.90 -2.95
N ARG A 7 -11.51 14.22 -4.05
CA ARG A 7 -11.97 14.59 -5.40
C ARG A 7 -13.49 14.53 -5.53
N LYS A 8 -14.10 13.44 -5.07
CA LYS A 8 -15.56 13.28 -5.10
C LYS A 8 -16.24 14.22 -4.11
N LEU A 9 -15.61 14.46 -2.96
CA LEU A 9 -16.06 15.47 -2.00
C LEU A 9 -16.09 16.87 -2.62
N TYR A 10 -15.05 17.26 -3.36
CA TYR A 10 -15.00 18.55 -4.05
C TYR A 10 -16.18 18.73 -5.00
N HIS A 11 -16.47 17.74 -5.85
CA HIS A 11 -17.61 17.81 -6.77
C HIS A 11 -18.96 17.96 -6.07
N LEU A 12 -19.14 17.35 -4.91
CA LEU A 12 -20.39 17.45 -4.14
C LEU A 12 -20.53 18.77 -3.39
N LEU A 13 -19.41 19.47 -3.14
CA LEU A 13 -19.38 20.75 -2.44
C LEU A 13 -19.23 21.95 -3.38
N ALA A 14 -18.96 21.73 -4.67
CA ALA A 14 -18.70 22.79 -5.65
C ALA A 14 -19.81 23.84 -5.67
N ASP A 15 -21.06 23.41 -5.84
CA ASP A 15 -22.21 24.33 -5.87
C ASP A 15 -22.34 25.14 -4.56
N GLN A 16 -22.04 24.51 -3.41
CA GLN A 16 -22.06 25.19 -2.11
C GLN A 16 -20.94 26.21 -1.98
N PHE A 17 -19.75 25.92 -2.50
CA PHE A 17 -18.66 26.89 -2.52
C PHE A 17 -18.99 28.10 -3.37
N ASP A 18 -19.63 27.88 -4.53
CA ASP A 18 -20.07 28.96 -5.41
C ASP A 18 -21.16 29.81 -4.74
N HIS A 19 -22.16 29.19 -4.12
CA HIS A 19 -23.21 29.89 -3.37
C HIS A 19 -22.67 30.73 -2.20
N LEU A 20 -21.62 30.25 -1.52
CA LEU A 20 -20.99 30.96 -0.41
C LEU A 20 -19.93 31.98 -0.88
N GLY A 21 -19.68 32.11 -2.19
CA GLY A 21 -18.63 32.97 -2.73
C GLY A 21 -17.21 32.53 -2.36
N VAL A 22 -17.04 31.26 -1.96
CA VAL A 22 -15.76 30.70 -1.52
C VAL A 22 -14.98 30.26 -2.76
N LYS A 23 -13.92 31.01 -3.10
CA LYS A 23 -12.97 30.61 -4.15
C LYS A 23 -12.01 29.54 -3.62
N LEU A 24 -12.50 28.31 -3.50
CA LEU A 24 -11.69 27.15 -3.15
C LEU A 24 -11.63 26.18 -4.33
N GLY A 25 -10.45 26.05 -4.92
CA GLY A 25 -10.20 25.06 -5.96
C GLY A 25 -9.99 23.66 -5.38
N ARG A 26 -9.98 22.65 -6.26
CA ARG A 26 -9.69 21.24 -5.89
C ARG A 26 -8.42 21.11 -5.04
N ASP A 27 -7.31 21.68 -5.51
CA ASP A 27 -6.01 21.52 -4.86
C ASP A 27 -5.95 22.28 -3.52
N GLY A 28 -6.56 23.46 -3.46
CA GLY A 28 -6.74 24.21 -2.20
C GLY A 28 -7.58 23.43 -1.18
N LEU A 29 -8.60 22.69 -1.61
CA LEU A 29 -9.35 21.81 -0.71
C LEU A 29 -8.47 20.66 -0.17
N PHE A 30 -7.59 20.09 -1.00
CA PHE A 30 -6.63 19.08 -0.53
C PHE A 30 -5.67 19.65 0.52
N ASP A 31 -5.17 20.86 0.31
CA ASP A 31 -4.24 21.52 1.22
C ASP A 31 -4.95 21.86 2.55
N TYR A 32 -6.15 22.43 2.48
CA TYR A 32 -6.96 22.73 3.67
C TYR A 32 -7.26 21.48 4.49
N LEU A 33 -7.73 20.39 3.86
CA LEU A 33 -8.00 19.14 4.56
C LEU A 33 -6.72 18.50 5.14
N ARG A 34 -5.56 18.74 4.53
CA ARG A 34 -4.26 18.29 5.05
C ARG A 34 -3.89 19.04 6.31
N GLU A 35 -4.03 20.37 6.32
CA GLU A 35 -3.78 21.24 7.47
C GLU A 35 -4.70 20.87 8.65
N GLN A 36 -5.97 20.62 8.37
CA GLN A 36 -6.96 20.20 9.37
C GLN A 36 -6.86 18.72 9.77
N LYS A 37 -5.86 17.98 9.28
CA LYS A 37 -5.65 16.54 9.56
C LYS A 37 -6.86 15.65 9.21
N MET A 38 -7.65 16.05 8.21
CA MET A 38 -8.87 15.36 7.75
C MET A 38 -8.62 14.36 6.59
N LEU A 39 -7.42 14.36 6.01
CA LEU A 39 -7.07 13.36 4.98
C LEU A 39 -6.79 11.99 5.61
N ILE A 40 -7.30 10.93 4.97
CA ILE A 40 -6.97 9.55 5.33
C ILE A 40 -5.47 9.36 5.12
N ARG A 41 -4.76 8.99 6.20
CA ARG A 41 -3.36 8.63 6.13
C ARG A 41 -3.26 7.18 5.66
N PRO A 42 -2.52 6.88 4.57
CA PRO A 42 -2.26 5.50 4.21
C PRO A 42 -1.51 4.84 5.36
N LEU A 43 -2.14 3.82 5.97
CA LEU A 43 -1.46 3.01 6.95
C LEU A 43 -0.38 2.23 6.21
N LYS A 44 0.90 2.48 6.50
CA LYS A 44 1.99 1.65 5.97
C LYS A 44 1.87 0.26 6.58
N SER A 45 1.12 -0.63 5.93
CA SER A 45 1.09 -2.05 6.27
C SER A 45 2.24 -2.73 5.54
N TYR A 46 3.34 -2.99 6.24
CA TYR A 46 4.31 -3.97 5.79
C TYR A 46 3.69 -5.34 6.03
N THR A 47 2.97 -5.86 5.05
CA THR A 47 2.48 -7.23 5.10
C THR A 47 3.69 -8.15 5.14
N LYS A 48 3.98 -8.72 6.32
CA LYS A 48 5.02 -9.73 6.47
C LYS A 48 4.48 -11.01 5.87
N THR A 49 4.87 -11.29 4.63
CA THR A 49 4.50 -12.52 3.91
C THR A 49 5.28 -13.75 4.41
N THR A 50 6.40 -13.54 5.11
CA THR A 50 7.24 -14.62 5.64
C THR A 50 7.16 -14.66 7.17
N HIS A 51 6.63 -15.75 7.73
CA HIS A 51 6.61 -15.98 9.18
C HIS A 51 7.90 -16.69 9.64
N SER A 52 9.04 -16.00 9.59
CA SER A 52 10.35 -16.58 9.94
C SER A 52 10.50 -16.97 11.44
N LYS A 53 9.51 -16.66 12.28
CA LYS A 53 9.44 -17.04 13.70
C LYS A 53 8.50 -18.23 13.97
N HIS A 54 8.22 -19.07 12.98
CA HIS A 54 7.40 -20.26 13.19
C HIS A 54 8.15 -21.33 14.02
N TRP A 55 7.39 -22.22 14.66
CA TRP A 55 7.91 -23.36 15.42
C TRP A 55 8.42 -24.50 14.54
N LEU A 56 8.07 -24.52 13.25
CA LEU A 56 8.50 -25.55 12.30
C LEU A 56 10.03 -25.55 12.15
N LYS A 57 10.58 -26.74 11.95
CA LYS A 57 12.01 -26.95 11.71
C LYS A 57 12.46 -26.17 10.48
N LYS A 58 13.53 -25.40 10.62
CA LYS A 58 14.18 -24.68 9.52
C LYS A 58 15.27 -25.58 8.94
N HIS A 59 15.21 -25.81 7.63
CA HIS A 59 16.27 -26.51 6.93
C HIS A 59 17.38 -25.50 6.57
N PRO A 60 18.66 -25.82 6.82
CA PRO A 60 19.75 -24.96 6.42
C PRO A 60 19.80 -24.84 4.89
N ASN A 61 20.18 -23.66 4.39
CA ASN A 61 20.43 -23.49 2.96
C ASN A 61 21.70 -24.26 2.58
N LEU A 62 21.55 -25.37 1.87
CA LEU A 62 22.64 -26.23 1.41
C LEU A 62 23.42 -25.62 0.23
N LEU A 63 22.88 -24.58 -0.40
CA LEU A 63 23.46 -23.94 -1.59
C LEU A 63 24.34 -22.74 -1.24
N ARG A 64 24.57 -22.44 0.05
CA ARG A 64 25.26 -21.21 0.48
C ARG A 64 26.64 -21.03 -0.14
N ASP A 65 27.42 -22.11 -0.19
CA ASP A 65 28.81 -22.11 -0.67
C ASP A 65 28.96 -22.83 -2.03
N LEU A 66 27.84 -23.19 -2.67
CA LEU A 66 27.82 -23.88 -3.96
C LEU A 66 27.77 -22.86 -5.10
N VAL A 67 28.73 -22.94 -6.02
CA VAL A 67 28.70 -22.19 -7.29
C VAL A 67 28.34 -23.17 -8.41
N PRO A 68 27.15 -23.04 -9.05
CA PRO A 68 26.78 -23.89 -10.18
C PRO A 68 27.72 -23.69 -11.37
N SER A 69 28.10 -24.79 -12.01
CA SER A 69 29.08 -24.83 -13.11
C SER A 69 28.45 -25.17 -14.47
N ARG A 70 27.28 -25.81 -14.46
CA ARG A 70 26.51 -26.19 -15.64
C ARG A 70 25.01 -26.01 -15.39
N MET A 71 24.24 -26.06 -16.47
CA MET A 71 22.78 -26.01 -16.42
C MET A 71 22.24 -27.20 -15.60
N GLU A 72 21.09 -27.02 -14.97
CA GLU A 72 20.35 -28.07 -14.25
C GLU A 72 21.02 -28.64 -12.98
N GLU A 73 22.05 -27.99 -12.43
CA GLU A 73 22.67 -28.41 -11.15
C GLU A 73 21.90 -28.00 -9.90
N VAL A 74 21.08 -26.95 -10.00
CA VAL A 74 20.34 -26.40 -8.89
C VAL A 74 18.92 -26.09 -9.33
N PHE A 75 17.96 -26.60 -8.57
CA PHE A 75 16.55 -26.30 -8.73
C PHE A 75 16.07 -25.54 -7.49
N VAL A 76 15.41 -24.40 -7.73
CA VAL A 76 14.74 -23.62 -6.69
C VAL A 76 13.25 -23.63 -6.99
N SER A 77 12.46 -24.00 -5.98
CA SER A 77 11.01 -23.93 -6.05
C SER A 77 10.52 -22.91 -5.03
N ASP A 78 9.60 -22.04 -5.46
CA ASP A 78 8.83 -21.19 -4.57
C ASP A 78 7.39 -21.70 -4.49
N ILE A 79 6.68 -21.39 -3.41
CA ILE A 79 5.27 -21.73 -3.27
C ILE A 79 4.44 -20.45 -3.30
N THR A 80 3.41 -20.44 -4.12
CA THR A 80 2.44 -19.34 -4.18
C THR A 80 1.12 -19.81 -3.62
N TYR A 81 0.56 -19.05 -2.68
CA TYR A 81 -0.81 -19.26 -2.22
C TYR A 81 -1.78 -18.75 -3.28
N VAL A 82 -2.60 -19.63 -3.82
CA VAL A 82 -3.70 -19.28 -4.73
C VAL A 82 -4.96 -19.01 -3.90
N ARG A 83 -5.73 -17.97 -4.26
CA ARG A 83 -6.97 -17.56 -3.57
C ARG A 83 -8.20 -17.92 -4.38
#